data_AF-D8RBH4-F1
#
_entry.id   AF-D8RBH4-F1
#
_cell.length_a   1.000
_cell.length_b   1.000
_cell.length_c   1.000
_cell.angle_alpha   90.00
_cell.angle_beta   90.00
_cell.angle_gamma   90.00
#
_symmetry.space_group_name_H-M   'P 1'
#
loop_
_entity.id
_entity.type
_entity.pdbx_description
1 polymer ?
#
loop_
_entity_poly.entity_id
_entity_poly.type
_entity_poly.pdbx_seq_one_letter_code
_entity_poly.pdbx_strand_id
1 'polypeptide(L)'
;QRLFPSKDRKHYAESPPSDSVGFFFGTTPADVQSVSASIATLSAASPPVGSIPKPFPRFQHPSHALLEDNGFKQQKYIKFFKRCMADRKRVGMGCSEEMNTLFRFWCYFLRTNFNRVMYKHFRSLAEEEFQAGFSYGMECLFRFYSYGLEQKFKQDLYEDFEQLTLQTYKQGSLYGLEKYWAFHFYREKSSKNASSGVETLSKHPELERLLSTEFRTLEDFQRAK
;
A
#
# COMPACT_ATOMS: atom_id res chain seq x y z
N GLN A 1 1.94 15.12 -2.75
CA GLN A 1 0.75 14.25 -2.86
C GLN A 1 -0.06 14.75 -4.06
N ARG A 2 0.07 14.17 -5.26
CA ARG A 2 -0.82 14.52 -6.39
C ARG A 2 -2.16 13.79 -6.12
N LEU A 3 -3.23 14.55 -5.94
CA LEU A 3 -4.59 14.02 -5.81
C LEU A 3 -5.05 13.53 -7.18
N PHE A 4 -4.88 12.23 -7.43
CA PHE A 4 -5.72 11.52 -8.38
C PHE A 4 -6.77 10.78 -7.55
N PRO A 5 -7.94 11.37 -7.30
CA PRO A 5 -9.05 10.61 -6.73
C PRO A 5 -9.52 9.62 -7.80
N SER A 6 -9.38 8.33 -7.52
CA SER A 6 -10.15 7.31 -8.24
C SER A 6 -11.60 7.46 -7.78
N LYS A 7 -12.40 8.22 -8.53
CA LYS A 7 -13.86 8.26 -8.36
C LYS A 7 -14.46 7.24 -9.31
N ASP A 8 -14.79 6.08 -8.75
CA ASP A 8 -16.12 5.47 -8.75
C ASP A 8 -16.03 3.96 -8.51
N ARG A 9 -16.32 3.54 -7.27
CA ARG A 9 -17.08 2.33 -7.00
C ARG A 9 -17.82 2.47 -5.68
N LYS A 10 -19.12 2.18 -5.77
CA LYS A 10 -20.13 2.30 -4.71
C LYS A 10 -19.90 1.26 -3.60
N HIS A 11 -20.09 1.75 -2.38
CA HIS A 11 -20.43 1.07 -1.12
C HIS A 11 -19.37 0.25 -0.34
N TYR A 12 -19.20 0.71 0.91
CA TYR A 12 -18.57 0.15 2.12
C TYR A 12 -17.06 0.31 2.29
N ALA A 13 -16.68 1.41 2.97
CA ALA A 13 -15.72 1.44 4.09
C ALA A 13 -15.48 2.90 4.50
N GLU A 14 -16.51 3.53 5.07
CA GLU A 14 -16.30 4.74 5.87
C GLU A 14 -15.60 4.28 7.15
N SER A 15 -14.44 4.88 7.45
CA SER A 15 -13.69 4.61 8.68
C SER A 15 -14.63 4.71 9.89
N PRO A 16 -14.67 3.74 10.81
CA PRO A 16 -15.40 3.98 12.04
C PRO A 16 -14.67 5.08 12.82
N PRO A 17 -15.39 6.08 13.36
CA PRO A 17 -14.80 7.02 14.30
C PRO A 17 -14.31 6.22 15.52
N SER A 18 -13.08 6.53 15.93
CA SER A 18 -12.46 5.97 17.13
C SER A 18 -13.11 6.58 18.36
N ASP A 19 -14.26 6.07 18.79
CA ASP A 19 -14.81 6.33 20.11
C ASP A 19 -14.77 5.07 20.96
N SER A 20 -13.88 5.12 21.95
CA SER A 20 -13.80 4.14 23.03
C SER A 20 -15.03 4.32 23.92
N VAL A 21 -16.09 3.55 23.67
CA VAL A 21 -17.23 3.48 24.58
C VAL A 21 -16.84 2.58 25.75
N GLY A 22 -16.53 3.19 26.90
CA GLY A 22 -16.34 2.50 28.16
C GLY A 22 -17.67 1.97 28.69
N PHE A 23 -17.75 0.67 28.95
CA PHE A 23 -18.85 0.10 29.73
C PHE A 23 -18.45 0.08 31.21
N PHE A 24 -19.09 0.96 31.98
CA PHE A 24 -19.14 0.89 33.43
C PHE A 24 -20.60 0.61 33.83
N PHE A 25 -20.87 -0.56 34.38
CA PHE A 25 -21.92 -0.73 35.37
C PHE A 25 -21.58 -1.93 36.24
N GLY A 26 -21.28 -1.66 37.52
CA GLY A 26 -21.13 -2.69 38.53
C GLY A 26 -22.49 -3.15 39.06
N THR A 27 -22.52 -4.35 39.64
CA THR A 27 -22.86 -4.66 41.05
C THR A 27 -22.90 -6.19 41.23
N THR A 28 -22.21 -6.70 42.25
CA THR A 28 -22.42 -8.01 42.91
C THR A 28 -23.70 -7.95 43.77
N PRO A 29 -24.32 -9.05 44.30
CA PRO A 29 -23.73 -10.30 44.86
C PRO A 29 -24.60 -11.59 44.60
N ALA A 30 -24.47 -12.80 45.17
CA ALA A 30 -23.72 -13.43 46.29
C ALA A 30 -23.62 -14.97 46.09
N ASP A 31 -22.67 -15.60 46.81
CA ASP A 31 -22.67 -16.96 47.43
C ASP A 31 -22.79 -18.24 46.55
N VAL A 32 -22.13 -19.39 46.80
CA VAL A 32 -21.40 -20.00 47.93
C VAL A 32 -20.46 -21.10 47.38
N GLN A 33 -19.30 -21.33 48.00
CA GLN A 33 -18.84 -22.61 48.59
C GLN A 33 -17.30 -22.74 48.70
N SER A 34 -16.92 -23.10 49.93
CA SER A 34 -15.60 -23.25 50.53
C SER A 34 -14.81 -24.49 50.05
N VAL A 35 -13.48 -24.36 49.93
CA VAL A 35 -12.49 -25.30 50.52
C VAL A 35 -11.13 -24.60 50.73
N SER A 36 -10.59 -24.69 51.95
CA SER A 36 -9.24 -24.32 52.42
C SER A 36 -8.13 -25.17 51.75
N ALA A 37 -6.81 -24.93 51.78
CA ALA A 37 -5.91 -24.06 52.53
C ALA A 37 -4.57 -23.92 51.76
N SER A 38 -3.81 -22.83 51.96
CA SER A 38 -2.35 -22.84 52.21
C SER A 38 -1.84 -21.39 52.30
N ILE A 39 -1.28 -21.05 53.46
CA ILE A 39 -0.66 -19.76 53.77
C ILE A 39 0.69 -19.69 53.06
N ALA A 40 0.84 -18.73 52.14
CA ALA A 40 2.14 -18.22 51.71
C ALA A 40 2.12 -16.70 51.86
N THR A 41 2.82 -16.22 52.88
CA THR A 41 3.01 -14.81 53.20
C THR A 41 3.86 -14.17 52.11
N LEU A 42 3.22 -13.51 51.15
CA LEU A 42 3.87 -12.57 50.24
C LEU A 42 3.28 -11.20 50.57
N SER A 43 4.11 -10.32 51.13
CA SER A 43 3.77 -8.90 51.31
C SER A 43 3.41 -8.31 49.96
N ALA A 44 2.11 -8.25 49.68
CA ALA A 44 1.55 -7.46 48.59
C ALA A 44 1.70 -5.99 48.98
N ALA A 45 2.84 -5.40 48.64
CA ALA A 45 2.95 -3.97 48.53
C ALA A 45 2.03 -3.53 47.38
N SER A 46 0.81 -3.13 47.72
CA SER A 46 -0.07 -2.44 46.79
C SER A 46 0.70 -1.27 46.17
N PRO A 47 0.72 -1.12 44.84
CA PRO A 47 1.33 0.06 44.25
C PRO A 47 0.58 1.30 44.79
N PRO A 48 1.30 2.41 45.08
CA PRO A 48 0.66 3.61 45.58
C PRO A 48 -0.42 4.06 44.58
N VAL A 49 -1.62 4.33 45.11
CA VAL A 49 -2.73 4.92 44.38
C VAL A 49 -2.25 6.26 43.81
N GLY A 50 -2.12 6.35 42.49
CA GLY A 50 -1.62 7.55 41.81
C GLY A 50 -0.65 7.33 40.65
N SER A 51 -0.28 6.09 40.32
CA SER A 51 0.46 5.84 39.07
C SER A 51 -0.46 6.09 37.87
N ILE A 52 -0.27 7.23 37.21
CA ILE A 52 -0.83 7.50 35.88
C ILE A 52 -0.43 6.31 34.99
N PRO A 53 -1.40 5.57 34.39
CA PRO A 53 -1.06 4.51 33.45
C PRO A 53 -0.17 5.11 32.38
N LYS A 54 1.00 4.49 32.14
CA LYS A 54 1.80 4.86 30.96
C LYS A 54 0.84 4.79 29.76
N PRO A 55 0.72 5.85 28.95
CA PRO A 55 -0.18 5.83 27.81
C PRO A 55 0.17 4.58 26.97
N PHE A 56 -0.87 3.81 26.61
CA PHE A 56 -0.68 2.65 25.77
C PHE A 56 0.21 3.03 24.58
N PRO A 57 1.27 2.28 24.28
CA PRO A 57 2.09 2.58 23.13
C PRO A 57 1.17 2.64 21.92
N ARG A 58 1.27 3.72 21.12
CA ARG A 58 0.44 3.87 19.92
C ARG A 58 0.65 2.64 19.07
N PHE A 59 -0.41 1.85 18.88
CA PHE A 59 -0.37 0.65 18.06
C PHE A 59 -0.29 1.06 16.59
N GLN A 60 0.93 1.34 16.13
CA GLN A 60 1.18 1.72 14.75
C GLN A 60 1.30 0.46 13.89
N HIS A 61 0.59 0.42 12.77
CA HIS A 61 0.62 -0.72 11.87
C HIS A 61 2.06 -0.98 11.36
N PRO A 62 2.55 -2.24 11.27
CA PRO A 62 3.93 -2.54 10.91
C PRO A 62 4.41 -1.89 9.61
N SER A 63 3.52 -1.70 8.63
CA SER A 63 3.84 -1.00 7.37
C SER A 63 4.28 0.44 7.57
N HIS A 64 3.69 1.17 8.54
CA HIS A 64 4.08 2.54 8.84
C HIS A 64 5.45 2.58 9.51
N ALA A 65 5.69 1.72 10.50
CA ALA A 65 6.98 1.63 11.17
C ALA A 65 8.13 1.23 10.22
N LEU A 66 7.83 0.48 9.15
CA LEU A 66 8.81 0.09 8.12
C LEU A 66 9.10 1.21 7.10
N LEU A 67 8.25 2.24 7.03
CA LEU A 67 8.41 3.39 6.12
C LEU A 67 9.06 4.61 6.80
N GLU A 68 9.23 4.59 8.12
CA GLU A 68 9.92 5.65 8.86
C GLU A 68 11.41 5.69 8.54
N ASP A 69 12.01 6.89 8.65
CA ASP A 69 13.44 7.10 8.43
C ASP A 69 14.26 6.21 9.37
N ASN A 70 15.17 5.40 8.79
CA ASN A 70 15.94 4.37 9.49
C ASN A 70 15.09 3.29 10.22
N GLY A 71 13.78 3.23 9.97
CA GLY A 71 12.84 2.28 10.60
C GLY A 71 12.87 0.88 10.00
N PHE A 72 13.44 0.72 8.80
CA PHE A 72 13.48 -0.56 8.11
C PHE A 72 14.38 -1.57 8.83
N LYS A 73 13.76 -2.63 9.36
CA LYS A 73 14.47 -3.80 9.92
C LYS A 73 14.03 -5.04 9.18
N GLN A 74 14.98 -5.76 8.58
CA GLN A 74 14.71 -6.94 7.74
C GLN A 74 13.83 -7.98 8.45
N GLN A 75 14.09 -8.26 9.73
CA GLN A 75 13.29 -9.21 10.52
C GLN A 75 11.83 -8.75 10.72
N LYS A 76 11.60 -7.44 10.89
CA LYS A 76 10.24 -6.88 10.96
C LYS A 76 9.54 -7.02 9.62
N TYR A 77 10.22 -6.74 8.51
CA TYR A 77 9.68 -6.93 7.16
C TYR A 77 9.31 -8.40 6.89
N ILE A 78 10.19 -9.36 7.21
CA ILE A 78 9.90 -10.79 7.02
C ILE A 78 8.65 -11.21 7.82
N LYS A 79 8.52 -10.74 9.07
CA LYS A 79 7.34 -11.03 9.89
C LYS A 79 6.08 -10.41 9.30
N PHE A 80 6.16 -9.16 8.83
CA PHE A 80 5.06 -8.46 8.17
C PHE A 80 4.63 -9.19 6.89
N PHE A 81 5.56 -9.50 5.99
CA PHE A 81 5.31 -10.24 4.76
C PHE A 81 4.63 -11.59 5.03
N LYS A 82 5.15 -12.38 5.99
CA LYS A 82 4.54 -13.67 6.37
C LYS A 82 3.10 -13.52 6.87
N ARG A 83 2.81 -12.49 7.66
CA ARG A 83 1.45 -12.18 8.14
C ARG A 83 0.50 -11.87 6.98
N CYS A 84 0.90 -11.00 6.05
CA CYS A 84 0.08 -10.68 4.87
C CYS A 84 -0.18 -11.90 3.99
N MET A 85 0.82 -12.75 3.77
CA MET A 85 0.67 -13.98 2.99
C MET A 85 -0.26 -15.00 3.66
N ALA A 86 -0.15 -15.16 4.99
CA ALA A 86 -1.04 -16.03 5.75
C ALA A 86 -2.48 -15.52 5.72
N ASP A 87 -2.68 -14.21 5.84
CA ASP A 87 -4.00 -13.58 5.75
C ASP A 87 -4.62 -13.77 4.36
N ARG A 88 -3.88 -13.47 3.27
CA ARG A 88 -4.29 -13.74 1.89
C ARG A 88 -4.72 -15.19 1.69
N LYS A 89 -3.98 -16.16 2.25
CA LYS A 89 -4.34 -17.58 2.16
C LYS A 89 -5.64 -17.90 2.93
N ARG A 90 -5.89 -17.21 4.05
CA ARG A 90 -7.04 -17.44 4.92
C ARG A 90 -8.33 -16.86 4.36
N VAL A 91 -8.31 -15.63 3.84
CA VAL A 91 -9.51 -14.91 3.36
C VAL A 91 -9.69 -14.97 1.84
N GLY A 92 -8.66 -15.36 1.10
CA GLY A 92 -8.66 -15.39 -0.36
C GLY A 92 -8.03 -14.15 -0.99
N MET A 93 -7.80 -14.23 -2.31
CA MET A 93 -7.26 -13.12 -3.11
C MET A 93 -8.26 -11.96 -3.16
N GLY A 94 -7.76 -10.72 -3.14
CA GLY A 94 -8.57 -9.51 -3.20
C GLY A 94 -9.36 -9.15 -1.93
N CYS A 95 -9.50 -10.09 -0.98
CA CYS A 95 -10.21 -9.90 0.29
C CYS A 95 -9.29 -9.53 1.46
N SER A 96 -7.96 -9.61 1.28
CA SER A 96 -6.97 -9.39 2.35
C SER A 96 -6.53 -7.94 2.42
N GLU A 97 -7.00 -7.23 3.45
CA GLU A 97 -6.55 -5.86 3.75
C GLU A 97 -5.07 -5.79 4.14
N GLU A 98 -4.54 -6.86 4.75
CA GLU A 98 -3.12 -6.97 5.06
C GLU A 98 -2.29 -7.07 3.77
N MET A 99 -2.80 -7.77 2.74
CA MET A 99 -2.18 -7.82 1.42
C MET A 99 -2.22 -6.47 0.72
N ASN A 100 -3.37 -5.76 0.76
CA ASN A 100 -3.47 -4.38 0.27
C ASN A 100 -2.43 -3.48 0.95
N THR A 101 -2.26 -3.62 2.25
CA THR A 101 -1.28 -2.84 3.00
C THR A 101 0.16 -3.18 2.59
N LEU A 102 0.46 -4.43 2.24
CA LEU A 102 1.76 -4.85 1.71
C LEU A 102 2.04 -4.27 0.32
N PHE A 103 1.05 -4.26 -0.58
CA PHE A 103 1.17 -3.59 -1.89
C PHE A 103 1.44 -2.10 -1.74
N ARG A 104 0.71 -1.44 -0.84
CA ARG A 104 0.94 -0.03 -0.52
C ARG A 104 2.33 0.20 0.04
N PHE A 105 2.79 -0.66 0.95
CA PHE A 105 4.16 -0.61 1.49
C PHE A 105 5.21 -0.66 0.37
N TRP A 106 5.16 -1.67 -0.50
CA TRP A 106 6.11 -1.79 -1.61
C TRP A 106 6.04 -0.59 -2.57
N CYS A 107 4.83 -0.11 -2.85
CA CYS A 107 4.60 1.06 -3.70
C CYS A 107 5.38 2.29 -3.24
N TYR A 108 5.50 2.52 -1.93
CA TYR A 108 6.28 3.64 -1.37
C TYR A 108 7.73 3.27 -1.14
N PHE A 109 8.00 2.15 -0.47
CA PHE A 109 9.34 1.75 -0.02
C PHE A 109 10.32 1.59 -1.19
N LEU A 110 9.88 0.98 -2.29
CA LEU A 110 10.76 0.70 -3.43
C LEU A 110 11.17 1.94 -4.23
N ARG A 111 10.48 3.08 -4.05
CA ARG A 111 10.84 4.35 -4.71
C ARG A 111 12.16 4.89 -4.19
N THR A 112 12.38 4.76 -2.88
CA THR A 112 13.58 5.24 -2.19
C THR A 112 14.60 4.13 -1.99
N ASN A 113 14.15 2.94 -1.58
CA ASN A 113 14.96 1.79 -1.18
C ASN A 113 14.72 0.61 -2.11
N PHE A 114 15.14 0.74 -3.38
CA PHE A 114 14.88 -0.30 -4.38
C PHE A 114 15.58 -1.63 -4.01
N ASN A 115 14.78 -2.68 -3.89
CA ASN A 115 15.25 -4.04 -3.65
C ASN A 115 14.66 -4.97 -4.71
N ARG A 116 15.52 -5.63 -5.49
CA ARG A 116 15.09 -6.47 -6.63
C ARG A 116 14.24 -7.67 -6.21
N VAL A 117 14.49 -8.26 -5.04
CA VAL A 117 13.72 -9.40 -4.54
C VAL A 117 12.31 -8.96 -4.15
N MET A 118 12.19 -7.86 -3.40
CA MET A 118 10.88 -7.29 -3.05
C MET A 118 10.10 -6.87 -4.30
N TYR A 119 10.77 -6.25 -5.28
CA TYR A 119 10.15 -5.88 -6.55
C TYR A 119 9.59 -7.10 -7.30
N LYS A 120 10.35 -8.20 -7.40
CA LYS A 120 9.87 -9.44 -8.02
C LYS A 120 8.64 -10.00 -7.31
N HIS A 121 8.62 -10.01 -5.99
CA HIS A 121 7.43 -10.43 -5.22
C HIS A 121 6.25 -9.51 -5.48
N PHE A 122 6.47 -8.19 -5.44
CA PHE A 122 5.43 -7.21 -5.69
C PHE A 122 4.78 -7.41 -7.07
N ARG A 123 5.60 -7.51 -8.12
CA ARG A 123 5.13 -7.74 -9.48
C ARG A 123 4.34 -9.04 -9.62
N SER A 124 4.92 -10.16 -9.19
CA SER A 124 4.26 -11.49 -9.28
C SER A 124 2.91 -11.50 -8.59
N LEU A 125 2.83 -10.99 -7.35
CA LEU A 125 1.59 -11.00 -6.57
C LEU A 125 0.54 -10.03 -7.14
N ALA A 126 0.97 -8.88 -7.66
CA ALA A 126 0.08 -7.93 -8.31
C ALA A 126 -0.51 -8.49 -9.61
N GLU A 127 0.29 -9.21 -10.40
CA GLU A 127 -0.17 -9.90 -11.60
C GLU A 127 -1.15 -11.03 -11.26
N GLU A 128 -0.85 -11.85 -10.25
CA GLU A 128 -1.76 -12.91 -9.76
C GLU A 128 -3.14 -12.34 -9.36
N GLU A 129 -3.17 -11.26 -8.56
CA GLU A 129 -4.44 -10.65 -8.14
C GLU A 129 -5.16 -9.99 -9.31
N PHE A 130 -4.44 -9.39 -10.26
CA PHE A 130 -5.03 -8.80 -11.44
C PHE A 130 -5.69 -9.84 -12.35
N GLN A 131 -5.06 -10.99 -12.55
CA GLN A 131 -5.65 -12.11 -13.29
C GLN A 131 -6.90 -12.67 -12.60
N ALA A 132 -6.98 -12.56 -11.27
CA ALA A 132 -8.17 -12.91 -10.50
C ALA A 132 -9.25 -11.80 -10.48
N GLY A 133 -9.04 -10.68 -11.18
CA GLY A 133 -10.00 -9.58 -11.29
C GLY A 133 -9.84 -8.48 -10.24
N PHE A 134 -8.79 -8.50 -9.43
CA PHE A 134 -8.52 -7.51 -8.38
C PHE A 134 -7.40 -6.55 -8.81
N SER A 135 -7.74 -5.27 -9.00
CA SER A 135 -6.82 -4.28 -9.59
C SER A 135 -5.86 -3.62 -8.60
N TYR A 136 -6.11 -3.69 -7.29
CA TYR A 136 -5.44 -2.84 -6.31
C TYR A 136 -3.91 -2.99 -6.28
N GLY A 137 -3.41 -4.24 -6.30
CA GLY A 137 -1.97 -4.52 -6.35
C GLY A 137 -1.32 -3.99 -7.63
N MET A 138 -1.98 -4.17 -8.78
CA MET A 138 -1.53 -3.69 -10.08
C MET A 138 -1.51 -2.15 -10.14
N GLU A 139 -2.53 -1.49 -9.60
CA GLU A 139 -2.57 -0.03 -9.50
C GLU A 139 -1.44 0.50 -8.59
N CYS A 140 -1.16 -0.18 -7.48
CA CYS A 140 0.00 0.12 -6.64
C CYS A 140 1.30 0.03 -7.46
N LEU A 141 1.43 -0.99 -8.31
CA LEU A 141 2.63 -1.21 -9.12
C LEU A 141 2.80 -0.10 -10.17
N PHE A 142 1.72 0.31 -10.86
CA PHE A 142 1.77 1.44 -11.79
C PHE A 142 2.08 2.77 -11.09
N ARG A 143 1.56 3.00 -9.88
CA ARG A 143 1.97 4.16 -9.07
C ARG A 143 3.46 4.08 -8.72
N PHE A 144 3.98 2.89 -8.40
CA PHE A 144 5.42 2.72 -8.17
C PHE A 144 6.24 3.10 -9.41
N TYR A 145 5.88 2.61 -10.60
CA TYR A 145 6.62 2.97 -11.82
C TYR A 145 6.55 4.47 -12.10
N SER A 146 5.36 5.06 -12.15
CA SER A 146 5.16 6.47 -12.49
C SER A 146 5.96 7.41 -11.58
N TYR A 147 5.86 7.24 -10.26
CA TYR A 147 6.56 8.10 -9.30
C TYR A 147 8.01 7.66 -9.00
N GLY A 148 8.32 6.37 -9.12
CA GLY A 148 9.64 5.82 -8.87
C GLY A 148 10.62 6.18 -9.97
N LEU A 149 10.19 6.02 -11.23
CA LEU A 149 10.97 6.40 -12.41
C LEU A 149 11.10 7.92 -12.57
N GLU A 150 10.11 8.71 -12.12
CA GLU A 150 10.21 10.18 -12.07
C GLU A 150 11.32 10.62 -11.10
N GLN A 151 11.51 9.91 -9.98
CA GLN A 151 12.58 10.21 -9.01
C GLN A 151 13.95 9.68 -9.46
N LYS A 152 14.02 8.43 -9.89
CA LYS A 152 15.25 7.75 -10.30
C LYS A 152 14.95 6.87 -11.51
N PHE A 153 15.29 7.36 -12.70
CA PHE A 153 15.08 6.63 -13.93
C PHE A 153 15.93 5.35 -13.96
N LYS A 154 15.29 4.25 -14.37
CA LYS A 154 15.89 2.93 -14.50
C LYS A 154 15.30 2.26 -15.74
N GLN A 155 16.16 1.91 -16.68
CA GLN A 155 15.75 1.40 -17.98
C GLN A 155 15.01 0.06 -17.88
N ASP A 156 15.50 -0.87 -17.04
CA ASP A 156 14.87 -2.17 -16.80
C ASP A 156 13.44 -2.04 -16.26
N LEU A 157 13.24 -1.16 -15.29
CA LEU A 157 11.91 -0.87 -14.73
C LEU A 157 11.00 -0.14 -15.72
N TYR A 158 11.56 0.66 -16.62
CA TYR A 158 10.80 1.36 -17.65
C TYR A 158 10.29 0.38 -18.71
N GLU A 159 11.11 -0.57 -19.15
CA GLU A 159 10.70 -1.64 -20.05
C GLU A 159 9.60 -2.52 -19.42
N ASP A 160 9.75 -2.87 -18.14
CA ASP A 160 8.72 -3.59 -17.39
C ASP A 160 7.42 -2.79 -17.28
N PHE A 161 7.50 -1.46 -17.13
CA PHE A 161 6.35 -0.57 -17.11
C PHE A 161 5.63 -0.54 -18.46
N GLU A 162 6.36 -0.47 -19.57
CA GLU A 162 5.78 -0.50 -20.92
C GLU A 162 5.06 -1.82 -21.20
N GLN A 163 5.73 -2.95 -20.90
CA GLN A 163 5.17 -4.29 -21.10
C GLN A 163 3.87 -4.47 -20.31
N LEU A 164 3.87 -4.13 -19.02
CA LEU A 164 2.69 -4.24 -18.16
C LEU A 164 1.57 -3.29 -18.59
N THR A 165 1.91 -2.07 -19.01
CA THR A 165 0.93 -1.11 -19.52
C THR A 165 0.20 -1.69 -20.73
N LEU A 166 0.94 -2.22 -21.69
CA LEU A 166 0.36 -2.80 -22.90
C LEU A 166 -0.47 -4.06 -22.59
N GLN A 167 0.03 -4.92 -21.70
CA GLN A 167 -0.66 -6.14 -21.28
C GLN A 167 -2.00 -5.81 -20.60
N THR A 168 -2.00 -4.89 -19.64
CA THR A 168 -3.21 -4.51 -18.90
C THR A 168 -4.20 -3.75 -19.77
N TYR A 169 -3.73 -2.93 -20.71
CA TYR A 169 -4.57 -2.28 -21.72
C TYR A 169 -5.29 -3.30 -22.60
N LYS A 170 -4.59 -4.35 -23.08
CA LYS A 170 -5.20 -5.44 -23.84
C LYS A 170 -6.24 -6.24 -23.05
N GLN A 171 -6.15 -6.23 -21.72
CA GLN A 171 -7.14 -6.82 -20.81
C GLN A 171 -8.28 -5.84 -20.45
N GLY A 172 -8.31 -4.65 -21.05
CA GLY A 172 -9.37 -3.66 -20.87
C GLY A 172 -9.12 -2.63 -19.76
N SER A 173 -7.95 -2.63 -19.10
CA SER A 173 -7.64 -1.67 -18.04
C SER A 173 -6.86 -0.46 -18.57
N LEU A 174 -7.46 0.72 -18.45
CA LEU A 174 -6.82 1.99 -18.85
C LEU A 174 -5.88 2.56 -17.78
N TYR A 175 -5.86 2.00 -16.57
CA TYR A 175 -5.13 2.61 -15.45
C TYR A 175 -3.62 2.68 -15.68
N GLY A 176 -3.03 1.62 -16.22
CA GLY A 176 -1.61 1.58 -16.55
C GLY A 176 -1.25 2.63 -17.61
N LEU A 177 -2.07 2.71 -18.67
CA LEU A 177 -1.88 3.65 -19.77
C LEU A 177 -1.96 5.11 -19.30
N GLU A 178 -2.92 5.42 -18.42
CA GLU A 178 -3.04 6.74 -17.81
C GLU A 178 -1.79 7.11 -16.99
N LYS A 179 -1.24 6.16 -16.22
CA LYS A 179 -0.02 6.39 -15.44
C LYS A 179 1.22 6.52 -16.31
N TYR A 180 1.28 5.81 -17.43
CA TYR A 180 2.36 5.90 -18.40
C TYR A 180 2.34 7.26 -19.13
N TRP A 181 1.15 7.72 -19.56
CA TRP A 181 0.95 9.06 -20.09
C TRP A 181 1.40 10.13 -19.08
N ALA A 182 0.92 10.03 -17.83
CA ALA A 182 1.26 10.98 -16.79
C ALA A 182 2.78 11.06 -16.55
N PHE A 183 3.47 9.92 -16.53
CA PHE A 183 4.93 9.88 -16.38
C PHE A 183 5.65 10.72 -17.45
N HIS A 184 5.31 10.53 -18.72
CA HIS A 184 5.91 11.30 -19.82
C HIS A 184 5.54 12.79 -19.77
N PHE A 185 4.25 13.09 -19.56
CA PHE A 185 3.77 14.47 -19.47
C PHE A 185 4.50 15.30 -18.40
N TYR A 186 4.65 14.75 -17.20
CA TYR A 186 5.35 15.47 -16.11
C TYR A 186 6.85 15.54 -16.31
N ARG A 187 7.47 14.53 -16.93
CA ARG A 187 8.90 14.52 -17.20
C ARG A 187 9.28 15.56 -18.27
N GLU A 188 8.48 15.68 -19.32
CA GLU A 188 8.63 16.73 -20.34
C GLU A 188 8.43 18.13 -19.75
N LYS A 189 7.45 18.31 -18.87
CA LYS A 189 7.22 19.59 -18.18
C LYS A 189 8.39 19.99 -17.29
N SER A 190 8.93 19.03 -16.54
CA SER A 190 10.14 19.25 -15.71
C SER A 190 11.36 19.58 -16.57
N SER A 191 11.50 18.92 -17.73
CA SER A 191 12.59 19.22 -18.68
C SER A 191 12.47 20.59 -19.30
N LYS A 192 11.28 21.05 -19.72
CA LYS A 192 11.11 22.39 -20.32
C LYS A 192 11.47 23.53 -19.36
N ASN A 193 11.34 23.28 -18.06
CA ASN A 193 11.68 24.25 -17.01
C ASN A 193 13.16 24.20 -16.60
N ALA A 194 13.88 23.13 -16.95
CA ALA A 194 15.30 22.99 -16.70
C ALA A 194 16.04 23.26 -18.01
N SER A 195 16.93 24.25 -18.04
CA SER A 195 17.74 24.65 -19.20
C SER A 195 18.68 23.55 -19.76
N SER A 196 18.62 22.33 -19.22
CA SER A 196 19.27 21.12 -19.71
C SER A 196 18.31 20.35 -20.63
N GLY A 197 18.66 20.25 -21.92
CA GLY A 197 17.93 19.42 -22.88
C GLY A 197 17.90 17.96 -22.41
N VAL A 198 16.76 17.51 -21.90
CA VAL A 198 16.58 16.11 -21.52
C VAL A 198 16.27 15.32 -22.79
N GLU A 199 17.00 14.23 -22.99
CA GLU A 199 16.74 13.29 -24.08
C GLU A 199 15.31 12.75 -23.98
N THR A 200 14.59 12.84 -25.10
CA THR A 200 13.26 12.23 -25.22
C THR A 200 13.43 10.72 -25.10
N LEU A 201 12.72 10.08 -24.16
CA LEU A 201 12.80 8.62 -24.07
C LEU A 201 12.10 8.02 -25.26
N SER A 202 12.75 7.02 -25.86
CA SER A 202 12.10 6.14 -26.81
C SER A 202 10.93 5.44 -26.11
N LYS A 203 9.73 5.62 -26.65
CA LYS A 203 8.51 4.97 -26.17
C LYS A 203 8.31 3.67 -26.95
N HIS A 204 7.63 2.71 -26.35
CA HIS A 204 7.14 1.55 -27.08
C HIS A 204 6.22 2.00 -28.22
N PRO A 205 6.41 1.53 -29.48
CA PRO A 205 5.70 2.05 -30.65
C PRO A 205 4.17 2.05 -30.52
N GLU A 206 3.60 0.96 -29.99
CA GLU A 206 2.15 0.88 -29.80
C GLU A 206 1.62 1.81 -28.71
N LEU A 207 2.38 2.01 -27.63
CA LEU A 207 1.98 2.96 -26.59
C LEU A 207 2.07 4.40 -27.11
N GLU A 208 3.10 4.70 -27.90
CA GLU A 208 3.23 6.00 -28.56
C GLU A 208 2.08 6.26 -29.55
N ARG A 209 1.69 5.25 -30.34
CA ARG A 209 0.50 5.34 -31.20
C ARG A 209 -0.74 5.68 -30.38
N LEU A 210 -1.04 4.90 -29.33
CA LEU A 210 -2.22 5.12 -28.47
C LEU A 210 -2.25 6.53 -27.86
N LEU A 211 -1.12 7.00 -27.32
CA LEU A 211 -1.03 8.32 -26.69
C LEU A 211 -1.07 9.49 -27.71
N SER A 212 -0.72 9.25 -28.96
CA SER A 212 -0.77 10.27 -30.02
C SER A 212 -2.08 10.28 -30.81
N THR A 213 -2.86 9.19 -30.81
CA THR A 213 -4.12 9.11 -31.56
C THR A 213 -5.35 9.15 -30.69
N GLU A 214 -5.39 8.35 -29.61
CA GLU A 214 -6.62 8.07 -28.85
C GLU A 214 -6.63 8.73 -27.47
N PHE A 215 -5.47 8.82 -26.82
CA PHE A 215 -5.35 9.28 -25.43
C PHE A 215 -4.35 10.41 -25.28
N ARG A 216 -4.69 11.58 -25.85
CA ARG A 216 -3.80 12.75 -25.89
C ARG A 216 -3.86 13.54 -24.60
N THR A 217 -5.04 13.64 -24.00
CA THR A 217 -5.28 14.44 -22.80
C THR A 217 -5.92 13.63 -21.68
N LEU A 218 -5.96 14.22 -20.47
CA LEU A 218 -6.59 13.58 -19.32
C LEU A 218 -8.10 13.35 -19.55
N GLU A 219 -8.75 14.25 -20.28
CA GLU A 219 -10.17 14.16 -20.63
C GLU A 219 -10.47 12.95 -21.52
N ASP A 220 -9.53 12.55 -22.40
CA ASP A 220 -9.69 11.34 -23.23
C ASP A 220 -9.77 10.08 -22.36
N PHE A 221 -8.93 10.00 -21.31
CA PHE A 221 -8.99 8.91 -20.33
C PHE A 221 -10.27 8.93 -19.49
N GLN A 222 -10.83 10.10 -19.22
CA GLN A 222 -12.09 10.22 -18.48
C GLN A 222 -13.29 9.79 -19.32
N ARG A 223 -13.27 10.09 -20.63
CA ARG A 223 -14.35 9.72 -21.57
C ARG A 223 -14.42 8.21 -21.83
N ALA A 224 -13.29 7.53 -21.76
CA ALA A 224 -13.18 6.10 -22.07
C ALA A 224 -13.48 5.17 -20.86
N LYS A 225 -13.74 5.73 -19.67
CA LYS A 225 -14.14 4.99 -18.46
C LYS A 225 -15.66 4.98 -18.30
#